data_AF-A0A2M8P6P2-F1
#
_entry.id   AF-A0A2M8P6P2-F1
#
_cell.length_a   1.000
_cell.length_b   1.000
_cell.length_c   1.000
_cell.angle_alpha   90.00
_cell.angle_beta   90.00
_cell.angle_gamma   90.00
#
_symmetry.space_group_name_H-M   'P 1'
#
loop_
_entity.id
_entity.type
_entity.pdbx_description
1 polymer ?
#
loop_
_entity_poly.entity_id
_entity_poly.type
_entity_poly.pdbx_seq_one_letter_code
_entity_poly.pdbx_strand_id
1 'polypeptide(L)'
;MLRSGKKKYGTFKPKPKKNIPKGTKRYDLHKYAKATLGSGNLKIAVKLPDSEDKNEWLAVNTVDFFNQINLLYGSITEYCTPESCPTMNAGPKYEYYWA
;
A
#
# COMPACT_ATOMS: atom_id res chain seq x y z
N MET A 1 16.26 -0.43 37.75
CA MET A 1 15.82 -1.18 36.55
C MET A 1 15.25 -0.20 35.53
N LEU A 2 16.06 0.18 34.53
CA LEU A 2 15.69 1.11 33.46
C LEU A 2 14.88 0.36 32.39
N ARG A 3 13.59 0.71 32.19
CA ARG A 3 12.80 0.24 31.05
C ARG A 3 13.15 1.08 29.82
N SER A 4 14.02 0.52 28.98
CA SER A 4 14.47 1.09 27.70
C SER A 4 13.28 1.31 26.75
N GLY A 5 13.06 2.57 26.35
CA GLY A 5 12.09 2.94 25.32
C GLY A 5 12.57 2.49 23.94
N LYS A 6 11.78 1.66 23.25
CA LYS A 6 12.05 1.25 21.87
C LYS A 6 12.01 2.47 20.94
N LYS A 7 13.16 2.88 20.41
CA LYS A 7 13.26 3.88 19.33
C LYS A 7 12.56 3.33 18.07
N LYS A 8 11.50 4.01 17.62
CA LYS A 8 10.87 3.76 16.32
C LYS A 8 11.76 4.35 15.21
N TYR A 9 12.62 3.54 14.62
CA TYR A 9 13.26 3.87 13.36
C TYR A 9 12.25 3.63 12.24
N GLY A 10 11.68 4.71 11.71
CA GLY A 10 10.77 4.64 10.58
C GLY A 10 10.91 5.91 9.76
N THR A 11 11.52 5.79 8.57
CA THR A 11 11.56 6.81 7.52
C THR A 11 10.16 7.18 7.04
N PHE A 12 9.17 6.31 7.27
CA PHE A 12 7.75 6.62 7.09
C PHE A 12 7.05 6.78 8.44
N LYS A 13 6.67 8.02 8.76
CA LYS A 13 5.72 8.32 9.84
C LYS A 13 4.33 8.35 9.22
N PRO A 14 3.47 7.33 9.43
CA PRO A 14 2.10 7.38 8.94
C PRO A 14 1.43 8.59 9.58
N LYS A 15 1.17 9.63 8.77
CA LYS A 15 0.30 10.71 9.20
C LYS A 15 -1.08 10.09 9.47
N PRO A 16 -1.80 10.49 10.53
CA PRO A 16 -3.19 10.09 10.70
C PRO A 16 -3.93 10.35 9.39
N LYS A 17 -4.81 9.42 8.98
CA LYS A 17 -5.62 9.53 7.75
C LYS A 17 -6.29 10.91 7.75
N LYS A 18 -5.65 11.91 7.13
CA LYS A 18 -6.30 13.19 6.87
C LYS A 18 -7.31 12.85 5.79
N ASN A 19 -8.59 13.06 6.10
CA ASN A 19 -9.63 13.02 5.07
C ASN A 19 -9.14 13.90 3.93
N ILE A 20 -8.91 13.30 2.75
CA ILE A 20 -8.52 14.04 1.57
C ILE A 20 -9.66 15.05 1.35
N PRO A 21 -9.39 16.37 1.39
CA PRO A 21 -10.46 17.35 1.31
C PRO A 21 -11.25 17.15 0.01
N LYS A 22 -12.58 17.15 0.11
CA LYS A 22 -13.47 17.03 -1.05
C LYS A 22 -13.19 18.18 -2.02
N GLY A 23 -13.16 17.89 -3.32
CA GLY A 23 -12.84 18.87 -4.37
C GLY A 23 -11.35 19.09 -4.61
N THR A 24 -10.47 18.29 -4.01
CA THR A 24 -9.06 18.24 -4.41
C THR A 24 -8.87 17.21 -5.52
N LYS A 25 -7.93 17.49 -6.43
CA LYS A 25 -7.57 16.58 -7.52
C LYS A 25 -7.29 15.15 -7.03
N ARG A 26 -6.58 15.04 -5.90
CA ARG A 26 -6.30 13.75 -5.24
C ARG A 26 -7.57 13.02 -4.78
N TYR A 27 -8.59 13.75 -4.29
CA TYR A 27 -9.86 13.17 -3.87
C TYR A 27 -10.63 12.59 -5.06
N ASP A 28 -10.66 13.32 -6.17
CA ASP A 28 -11.40 12.92 -7.37
C ASP A 28 -10.76 11.70 -8.04
N LEU A 29 -9.43 11.67 -8.17
CA LEU A 29 -8.68 10.51 -8.67
C LEU A 29 -8.90 9.26 -7.82
N HIS A 30 -8.87 9.41 -6.49
CA HIS A 30 -9.13 8.32 -5.55
C HIS A 30 -10.55 7.76 -5.69
N LYS A 31 -11.53 8.65 -5.85
CA LYS A 31 -12.94 8.27 -6.05
C LYS A 31 -13.13 7.55 -7.39
N TYR A 32 -12.51 8.04 -8.45
CA TYR A 32 -12.57 7.42 -9.77
C TYR A 32 -12.00 6.00 -9.76
N ALA A 33 -10.78 5.84 -9.23
CA ALA A 33 -10.12 4.54 -9.10
C ALA A 33 -11.01 3.53 -8.35
N LYS A 34 -11.59 3.95 -7.22
CA LYS A 34 -12.51 3.10 -6.45
C LYS A 34 -13.80 2.73 -7.19
N ALA A 35 -14.39 3.66 -7.92
CA ALA A 35 -15.62 3.41 -8.68
C ALA A 35 -15.39 2.36 -9.79
N THR A 36 -14.20 2.36 -10.40
CA THR A 36 -13.86 1.43 -11.48
C THR A 36 -13.48 0.02 -11.00
N LEU A 37 -13.18 -0.18 -9.72
CA LEU A 37 -12.88 -1.52 -9.17
C LEU A 37 -14.10 -2.45 -9.09
N GLY A 38 -15.32 -1.89 -9.10
CA GLY A 38 -16.59 -2.64 -9.07
C GLY A 38 -17.21 -2.92 -10.44
N SER A 39 -16.62 -2.43 -11.54
CA SER A 39 -17.22 -2.48 -12.89
C SER A 39 -16.98 -3.79 -13.67
N GLY A 40 -16.26 -4.75 -13.08
CA GLY A 40 -16.01 -6.08 -13.67
C GLY A 40 -14.89 -6.15 -14.71
N ASN A 41 -14.37 -5.01 -15.21
CA ASN A 41 -13.24 -5.00 -16.15
C ASN A 41 -12.05 -4.15 -15.65
N LEU A 42 -11.14 -4.83 -14.94
CA LEU A 42 -9.94 -4.21 -14.37
C LEU A 42 -9.01 -3.58 -15.42
N LYS A 43 -8.97 -4.10 -16.65
CA LYS A 43 -8.09 -3.56 -17.70
C LYS A 43 -8.47 -2.13 -18.07
N ILE A 44 -9.76 -1.81 -18.02
CA ILE A 44 -10.25 -0.45 -18.26
C ILE A 44 -10.00 0.42 -17.02
N ALA A 45 -10.27 -0.13 -15.82
CA ALA A 45 -10.11 0.58 -14.56
C ALA A 45 -8.69 1.10 -14.28
N VAL A 46 -7.66 0.36 -14.70
CA VAL A 46 -6.25 0.73 -14.44
C VAL A 46 -5.67 1.69 -15.50
N LYS A 47 -6.40 1.93 -16.59
CA LYS A 47 -5.93 2.83 -17.66
C LYS A 47 -5.83 4.26 -17.11
N LEU A 48 -4.74 4.95 -17.46
CA LEU A 48 -4.59 6.39 -17.19
C LEU A 48 -5.80 7.14 -17.79
N PRO A 49 -6.56 7.89 -16.98
CA PRO A 49 -7.66 8.70 -17.49
C PRO A 49 -7.17 9.77 -18.46
N ASP A 50 -8.02 10.13 -19.43
CA ASP A 50 -7.70 11.21 -20.36
C ASP A 50 -7.48 12.52 -19.59
N SER A 51 -6.51 13.34 -20.02
CA SER A 51 -6.10 14.60 -19.39
C SER A 51 -5.48 14.52 -17.99
N GLU A 52 -5.18 13.32 -17.48
CA GLU A 52 -4.50 13.16 -16.18
C GLU A 52 -2.99 13.01 -16.27
N ASP A 53 -2.30 13.47 -15.23
CA ASP A 53 -0.85 13.30 -15.11
C ASP A 53 -0.52 11.86 -14.71
N LYS A 54 0.46 11.29 -15.41
CA LYS A 54 0.88 9.90 -15.20
C LYS A 54 1.43 9.67 -13.79
N ASN A 55 2.22 10.60 -13.25
CA ASN A 55 2.86 10.43 -11.95
C ASN A 55 1.84 10.58 -10.82
N GLU A 56 0.88 11.50 -10.96
CA GLU A 56 -0.26 11.62 -10.03
C GLU A 56 -1.12 10.35 -10.02
N TRP A 57 -1.42 9.79 -11.19
CA TRP A 57 -2.16 8.52 -11.29
C TRP A 57 -1.42 7.36 -10.62
N LEU A 58 -0.11 7.24 -10.87
CA LEU A 58 0.73 6.22 -10.23
C LEU A 58 0.83 6.43 -8.72
N ALA A 59 0.96 7.68 -8.25
CA ALA A 59 1.06 7.99 -6.83
C ALA A 59 -0.21 7.62 -6.06
N VAL A 60 -1.39 7.96 -6.60
CA VAL A 60 -2.68 7.59 -5.99
C VAL A 60 -2.83 6.07 -5.90
N ASN A 61 -2.57 5.35 -7.00
CA ASN A 61 -2.69 3.89 -7.02
C ASN A 61 -1.65 3.21 -6.11
N THR A 62 -0.42 3.71 -6.05
CA THR A 62 0.63 3.16 -5.19
C THR A 62 0.25 3.24 -3.71
N VAL A 63 -0.30 4.38 -3.27
CA VAL A 63 -0.76 4.54 -1.89
C VAL A 63 -1.92 3.59 -1.60
N ASP A 64 -2.83 3.40 -2.56
CA ASP A 64 -3.96 2.49 -2.40
C ASP A 64 -3.51 1.03 -2.31
N PHE A 65 -2.62 0.58 -3.18
CA PHE A 65 -2.06 -0.77 -3.11
C PHE A 65 -1.29 -1.00 -1.80
N PHE A 66 -0.46 -0.05 -1.37
CA PHE A 66 0.23 -0.15 -0.08
C PHE A 66 -0.74 -0.33 1.09
N ASN A 67 -1.81 0.45 1.13
CA ASN A 67 -2.80 0.33 2.19
C ASN A 67 -3.52 -1.02 2.16
N GLN A 68 -3.88 -1.53 0.98
CA GLN A 68 -4.53 -2.84 0.84
C GLN A 68 -3.59 -3.98 1.24
N ILE A 69 -2.34 -3.97 0.77
CA ILE A 69 -1.33 -4.99 1.10
C ILE A 69 -1.02 -4.97 2.59
N ASN A 70 -0.92 -3.80 3.23
CA ASN A 70 -0.69 -3.72 4.68
C ASN A 70 -1.84 -4.32 5.49
N LEU A 71 -3.10 -4.11 5.06
CA LEU A 71 -4.24 -4.74 5.72
C LEU A 71 -4.22 -6.25 5.53
N LEU A 72 -3.90 -6.72 4.31
CA LEU A 72 -3.78 -8.14 4.00
C LEU A 72 -2.67 -8.80 4.83
N TYR A 73 -1.45 -8.24 4.81
CA TYR A 73 -0.33 -8.76 5.58
C TYR A 73 -0.59 -8.69 7.09
N GLY A 74 -1.26 -7.62 7.55
CA GLY A 74 -1.68 -7.49 8.94
C GLY A 74 -2.60 -8.62 9.41
N SER A 75 -3.38 -9.24 8.52
CA SER A 75 -4.25 -10.38 8.86
C SER A 75 -3.51 -11.71 9.05
N ILE A 76 -2.26 -11.83 8.56
CA ILE A 76 -1.45 -13.05 8.64
C ILE A 76 -0.16 -12.87 9.43
N THR A 77 0.10 -11.65 9.94
CA THR A 77 1.39 -11.29 10.53
C THR A 77 1.76 -12.11 11.76
N GLU A 78 0.79 -12.70 12.45
CA GLU A 78 1.05 -13.56 13.61
C GLU A 78 1.61 -14.94 13.21
N TYR A 79 1.38 -15.38 11.98
CA TYR A 79 1.88 -16.65 11.44
C TYR A 79 3.24 -16.51 10.75
N CYS A 80 3.63 -15.30 10.36
CA CYS A 80 4.90 -14.99 9.73
C CYS A 80 5.91 -14.53 10.81
N THR A 81 6.63 -15.49 11.39
CA THR A 81 7.64 -15.27 12.44
C THR A 81 9.04 -15.59 11.91
N PRO A 82 10.11 -15.20 12.60
CA PRO A 82 11.48 -15.60 12.21
C PRO A 82 11.67 -17.12 12.15
N GLU A 83 10.90 -17.88 12.92
CA GLU A 83 10.96 -19.35 12.93
C GLU A 83 10.18 -19.98 11.76
N SER A 84 9.00 -19.44 11.43
CA SER A 84 8.18 -19.97 10.31
C SER A 84 8.62 -19.47 8.95
N CYS A 85 9.16 -18.25 8.87
CA CYS A 85 9.61 -17.58 7.66
C CYS A 85 11.05 -17.03 7.85
N PRO A 86 12.07 -17.92 7.96
CA PRO A 86 13.45 -17.51 8.25
C PRO A 86 14.12 -16.71 7.13
N THR A 87 13.61 -16.85 5.91
CA THR A 87 14.04 -16.08 4.73
C THR A 87 12.83 -15.52 4.02
N MET A 88 12.98 -14.33 3.41
CA MET A 88 11.92 -13.75 2.57
C MET A 88 11.90 -14.48 1.23
N ASN A 89 10.88 -15.30 0.98
CA ASN A 89 10.78 -16.11 -0.24
C ASN A 89 9.35 -16.12 -0.81
N ALA A 90 9.24 -16.54 -2.07
CA ALA A 90 7.97 -16.83 -2.75
C ALA A 90 7.98 -18.29 -3.23
N GLY A 91 8.05 -19.21 -2.27
CA GLY A 91 8.23 -20.64 -2.51
C GLY A 91 9.71 -21.01 -2.68
N PRO A 92 10.02 -22.30 -2.92
CA PRO A 92 11.39 -22.82 -2.85
C PRO A 92 12.32 -22.31 -3.96
N LYS A 93 11.78 -21.64 -4.98
CA LYS A 93 12.52 -21.20 -6.17
C LYS A 93 12.99 -19.74 -6.09
N TYR A 94 12.39 -18.92 -5.23
CA TYR A 94 12.58 -17.47 -5.25
C TYR A 94 12.84 -16.94 -3.85
N GLU A 95 14.04 -16.42 -3.63
CA GLU A 95 14.46 -15.75 -2.39
C GLU A 95 14.75 -14.27 -2.67
N TYR A 96 14.42 -13.39 -1.73
CA TYR A 96 14.51 -11.94 -1.87
C TYR A 96 15.41 -11.34 -0.79
N TYR A 97 16.28 -10.41 -1.20
CA TYR A 97 17.15 -9.64 -0.31
C TYR A 97 16.79 -8.15 -0.38
N TRP A 98 16.89 -7.48 0.77
CA TRP A 98 16.83 -6.02 0.84
C TRP A 98 18.21 -5.41 0.52
N ALA A 99 18.20 -4.22 -0.08
CA ALA A 99 19.39 -3.42 -0.40
C ALA A 99 19.33 -2.04 0.28
#